data_AF-A0A7S0V0L0-F1
#
_entry.id   AF-A0A7S0V0L0-F1
#
_cell.length_a   1.000
_cell.length_b   1.000
_cell.length_c   1.000
_cell.angle_alpha   90.00
_cell.angle_beta   90.00
_cell.angle_gamma   90.00
#
_symmetry.space_group_name_H-M   'P 1'
#
loop_
_entity.id
_entity.type
_entity.pdbx_description
1 polymer ?
#
loop_
_entity_poly.entity_id
_entity_poly.type
_entity_poly.pdbx_seq_one_letter_code
_entity_poly.pdbx_strand_id
1 'polypeptide(L)'
;GGHGGGGHGHGGGGPNDDLAGDLLSLLPLGGSGLTANGEEYYPTVAISAMTRVIRDPTLVSQHLTAIYALVAIVKALGINAVPYLHKILPLLFSVLRYGDDLLREETFTALRTVVLCVRQHLRRWLPDLVSLLHEYWISNTRSCLLLLADLSAALRDDFAIYVSELLPKFVLLFGDAERVGNFEMVRPALVSLEAMGHIVGDSLHLLLPALVRLFCPASGNTPIEVRKAALKSLRKLLPRFQAGNFASATVHPLIRVLDGQVDELRRDALDAICALAVALGPDFAIFLPTIRKTMARHRLQHEWLDRLAKKVSTLLHEPPCMSEADDWESSGGWAEELDVLARLQQSDALSLSSSLTASLSASAASSSSPSASSSTNNPHHPHHHLLHLPPPSTPLDAPPAKLQVDATALRRAWESSQRVTKEDWAEWMRNFAVELLRESPSPALRACQPLAQVHPTLARDLFAAGFVSCWSDLESGLQEQLVRSLEAALANPTIPPETVTALLNLAELMEHDDKRLPLDTRTLGALAEKCHAFAKALHYKELEFQTSPQTAVETLIHINNQLRQPEAAVGVLTYAQKHLHMELKEGWYEKLCRWDEALEAYERKIQKCREEMAA
;
A
#
# COMPACT_ATOMS: atom_id res chain seq x y z
N GLY A 1 -1.44 15.33 -70.37
CA GLY A 1 -0.65 15.72 -69.20
C GLY A 1 -0.58 14.56 -68.24
N GLY A 2 0.63 14.23 -67.77
CA GLY A 2 0.87 13.51 -66.51
C GLY A 2 0.79 11.98 -66.54
N HIS A 3 1.94 11.35 -66.77
CA HIS A 3 2.26 9.93 -66.56
C HIS A 3 2.75 9.65 -65.13
N GLY A 4 2.61 8.40 -64.67
CA GLY A 4 3.71 7.66 -64.02
C GLY A 4 3.75 7.61 -62.49
N GLY A 5 3.60 6.40 -61.93
CA GLY A 5 3.71 6.11 -60.51
C GLY A 5 5.13 5.80 -60.00
N GLY A 6 5.21 5.45 -58.71
CA GLY A 6 6.41 4.92 -58.06
C GLY A 6 6.13 4.63 -56.59
N GLY A 7 6.15 3.37 -56.20
CA GLY A 7 5.93 2.92 -54.83
C GLY A 7 7.19 2.99 -53.96
N HIS A 8 6.99 3.14 -52.65
CA HIS A 8 7.91 2.79 -51.55
C HIS A 8 7.01 2.12 -50.50
N GLY A 9 7.22 0.88 -50.04
CA GLY A 9 8.48 0.30 -49.60
C GLY A 9 8.46 0.26 -48.06
N HIS A 10 7.86 -0.79 -47.49
CA HIS A 10 7.94 -1.09 -46.05
C HIS A 10 9.40 -1.20 -45.61
N GLY A 11 9.79 -0.43 -44.59
CA GLY A 11 10.94 -0.69 -43.75
C GLY A 11 10.46 -0.69 -42.30
N GLY A 12 10.31 -1.87 -41.71
CA GLY A 12 9.89 -2.03 -40.32
C GLY A 12 10.98 -1.56 -39.36
N GLY A 13 10.65 -0.56 -38.54
CA GLY A 13 11.26 -0.32 -37.24
C GLY A 13 10.32 -0.90 -36.18
N GLY A 14 10.84 -1.79 -35.33
CA GLY A 14 10.06 -2.49 -34.32
C GLY A 14 9.46 -1.53 -33.26
N PRO A 15 8.32 -1.88 -32.65
CA PRO A 15 7.57 -0.98 -31.76
C PRO A 15 8.09 -0.89 -30.31
N ASN A 16 9.35 -1.28 -30.02
CA ASN A 16 9.77 -1.58 -28.65
C ASN A 16 10.72 -0.57 -27.97
N ASP A 17 11.33 0.39 -28.68
CA ASP A 17 12.32 1.29 -28.05
C ASP A 17 11.77 2.69 -27.71
N ASP A 18 10.71 3.17 -28.36
CA ASP A 18 10.15 4.50 -28.08
C ASP A 18 9.32 4.59 -26.78
N LEU A 19 8.94 3.46 -26.18
CA LEU A 19 8.23 3.45 -24.89
C LEU A 19 9.15 3.72 -23.69
N ALA A 20 10.47 3.54 -23.83
CA ALA A 20 11.41 3.76 -22.72
C ALA A 20 11.71 5.24 -22.46
N GLY A 21 11.67 6.07 -23.50
CA GLY A 21 11.84 7.53 -23.39
C GLY A 21 10.63 8.22 -22.76
N ASP A 22 9.43 7.71 -23.02
CA ASP A 22 8.18 8.25 -22.46
C ASP A 22 7.94 7.85 -20.98
N LEU A 23 8.80 6.97 -20.44
CA LEU A 23 8.71 6.47 -19.06
C LEU A 23 9.28 7.42 -18.00
N LEU A 24 10.17 8.35 -18.39
CA LEU A 24 10.69 9.41 -17.52
C LEU A 24 9.93 10.73 -17.66
N SER A 25 9.29 10.98 -18.80
CA SER A 25 8.37 12.11 -19.00
C SER A 25 7.06 11.95 -18.20
N LEU A 26 6.67 10.70 -17.88
CA LEU A 26 5.46 10.36 -17.13
C LEU A 26 5.67 10.10 -15.63
N LEU A 27 6.92 10.02 -15.16
CA LEU A 27 7.21 10.32 -13.76
C LEU A 27 7.01 11.82 -13.57
N PRO A 28 6.44 12.31 -12.46
CA PRO A 28 6.08 13.71 -12.30
C PRO A 28 7.33 14.57 -12.11
N LEU A 29 8.13 14.72 -13.17
CA LEU A 29 9.22 15.68 -13.28
C LEU A 29 8.76 16.89 -14.11
N GLY A 30 7.64 16.81 -14.83
CA GLY A 30 7.14 17.89 -15.71
C GLY A 30 5.90 18.67 -15.22
N GLY A 31 5.29 18.36 -14.06
CA GLY A 31 3.99 18.97 -13.69
C GLY A 31 3.72 19.23 -12.20
N SER A 32 4.48 18.60 -11.30
CA SER A 32 4.50 18.96 -9.88
C SER A 32 5.96 19.21 -9.54
N GLY A 33 6.31 20.39 -9.04
CA GLY A 33 7.67 20.76 -8.65
C GLY A 33 8.21 19.98 -7.44
N LEU A 34 8.16 18.66 -7.50
CA LEU A 34 8.69 17.73 -6.52
C LEU A 34 10.18 17.50 -6.84
N THR A 35 11.06 18.21 -6.13
CA THR A 35 12.49 17.91 -6.10
C THR A 35 12.71 16.54 -5.45
N ALA A 36 13.72 15.76 -5.84
CA ALA A 36 13.93 14.42 -5.28
C ALA A 36 14.40 14.45 -3.80
N ASN A 37 14.68 15.64 -3.25
CA ASN A 37 14.86 15.91 -1.82
C ASN A 37 13.55 16.02 -1.03
N GLY A 38 12.38 16.07 -1.67
CA GLY A 38 11.10 16.13 -0.97
C GLY A 38 10.75 14.78 -0.35
N GLU A 39 10.39 14.74 0.94
CA GLU A 39 9.96 13.51 1.63
C GLU A 39 8.79 12.79 0.92
N GLU A 40 8.05 13.51 0.07
CA GLU A 40 6.93 13.04 -0.75
C GLU A 40 7.35 12.44 -2.12
N TYR A 41 8.58 12.66 -2.57
CA TYR A 41 9.07 12.16 -3.86
C TYR A 41 9.13 10.63 -3.87
N TYR A 42 9.80 10.01 -2.90
CA TYR A 42 9.98 8.55 -2.87
C TYR A 42 8.66 7.78 -2.80
N PRO A 43 7.69 8.15 -1.93
CA PRO A 43 6.36 7.53 -1.93
C PRO A 43 5.63 7.68 -3.25
N THR A 44 5.72 8.85 -3.90
CA THR A 44 5.08 9.10 -5.20
C THR A 44 5.61 8.19 -6.29
N VAL A 45 6.94 8.06 -6.38
CA VAL A 45 7.60 7.19 -7.37
C VAL A 45 7.26 5.72 -7.10
N ALA A 46 7.34 5.28 -5.85
CA ALA A 46 7.01 3.91 -5.44
C ALA A 46 5.55 3.54 -5.77
N ILE A 47 4.58 4.39 -5.41
CA ILE A 47 3.15 4.15 -5.65
C ILE A 47 2.84 4.15 -7.15
N SER A 48 3.42 5.07 -7.92
CA SER A 48 3.26 5.10 -9.38
C SER A 48 3.80 3.82 -10.03
N ALA A 49 4.96 3.34 -9.58
CA ALA A 49 5.54 2.10 -10.07
C ALA A 49 4.68 0.86 -9.73
N MET A 50 4.15 0.76 -8.50
CA MET A 50 3.23 -0.31 -8.11
C MET A 50 1.93 -0.26 -8.92
N THR A 51 1.39 0.94 -9.14
CA THR A 51 0.16 1.15 -9.92
C THR A 51 0.33 0.65 -11.35
N ARG A 52 1.50 0.89 -11.97
CA ARG A 52 1.80 0.40 -13.32
C ARG A 52 1.87 -1.13 -13.37
N VAL A 53 2.52 -1.77 -12.41
CA VAL A 53 2.61 -3.24 -12.35
C VAL A 53 1.21 -3.87 -12.19
N ILE A 54 0.37 -3.32 -11.33
CA ILE A 54 -0.98 -3.84 -11.09
C ILE A 54 -1.91 -3.61 -12.31
N ARG A 55 -1.70 -2.53 -13.07
CA ARG A 55 -2.48 -2.26 -14.28
C ARG A 55 -2.06 -3.09 -15.49
N ASP A 56 -0.87 -3.67 -15.47
CA ASP A 56 -0.36 -4.47 -16.57
C ASP A 56 -0.96 -5.90 -16.50
N PRO A 57 -1.80 -6.30 -17.49
CA PRO A 57 -2.39 -7.63 -17.51
C PRO A 57 -1.38 -8.74 -17.82
N THR A 58 -0.17 -8.42 -18.28
CA THR A 58 0.88 -9.42 -18.54
C THR A 58 1.57 -9.88 -17.25
N LEU A 59 1.43 -9.11 -16.16
CA LEU A 59 2.14 -9.32 -14.89
C LEU A 59 1.27 -9.88 -13.77
N VAL A 60 0.21 -10.64 -14.09
CA VAL A 60 -0.75 -11.18 -13.11
C VAL A 60 -0.07 -11.97 -11.96
N SER A 61 0.97 -12.73 -12.27
CA SER A 61 1.73 -13.50 -11.26
C SER A 61 2.42 -12.61 -10.20
N GLN A 62 2.63 -11.34 -10.51
CA GLN A 62 3.30 -10.36 -9.65
C GLN A 62 2.32 -9.42 -8.95
N HIS A 63 1.04 -9.41 -9.33
CA HIS A 63 0.02 -8.52 -8.76
C HIS A 63 -0.09 -8.68 -7.24
N LEU A 64 -0.04 -9.93 -6.74
CA LEU A 64 -0.10 -10.20 -5.31
C LEU A 64 1.07 -9.55 -4.56
N THR A 65 2.29 -9.72 -5.05
CA THR A 65 3.50 -9.09 -4.47
C THR A 65 3.43 -7.57 -4.55
N ALA A 66 2.88 -7.02 -5.63
CA ALA A 66 2.67 -5.58 -5.77
C ALA A 66 1.65 -5.02 -4.77
N ILE A 67 0.59 -5.77 -4.45
CA ILE A 67 -0.37 -5.39 -3.41
C ILE A 67 0.31 -5.39 -2.04
N TYR A 68 1.09 -6.42 -1.70
CA TYR A 68 1.83 -6.44 -0.44
C TYR A 68 2.79 -5.27 -0.30
N ALA A 69 3.51 -4.93 -1.38
CA ALA A 69 4.38 -3.74 -1.41
C ALA A 69 3.56 -2.46 -1.20
N LEU A 70 2.43 -2.30 -1.90
CA LEU A 70 1.54 -1.14 -1.75
C LEU A 70 1.01 -1.00 -0.32
N VAL A 71 0.61 -2.10 0.31
CA VAL A 71 0.17 -2.14 1.71
C VAL A 71 1.29 -1.73 2.67
N ALA A 72 2.50 -2.23 2.44
CA ALA A 72 3.67 -1.85 3.24
C ALA A 72 3.99 -0.35 3.11
N ILE A 73 3.88 0.22 1.89
CA ILE A 73 4.03 1.66 1.66
C ILE A 73 2.97 2.45 2.45
N VAL A 74 1.70 2.05 2.36
CA VAL A 74 0.61 2.74 3.10
C VAL A 74 0.82 2.67 4.61
N LYS A 75 1.24 1.51 5.14
CA LYS A 75 1.55 1.36 6.58
C LYS A 75 2.71 2.27 7.00
N ALA A 76 3.74 2.39 6.17
CA ALA A 76 4.89 3.23 6.47
C ALA A 76 4.57 4.73 6.43
N LEU A 77 3.64 5.15 5.56
CA LEU A 77 3.19 6.54 5.46
C LEU A 77 2.16 6.92 6.51
N GLY A 78 1.33 5.97 6.96
CA GLY A 78 0.23 6.25 7.89
C GLY A 78 -0.72 7.31 7.33
N ILE A 79 -0.88 8.42 8.07
CA ILE A 79 -1.75 9.55 7.67
C ILE A 79 -1.20 10.28 6.44
N ASN A 80 0.12 10.25 6.20
CA ASN A 80 0.73 10.88 5.03
C ASN A 80 0.36 10.17 3.72
N ALA A 81 -0.38 9.05 3.77
CA ALA A 81 -0.94 8.38 2.60
C ALA A 81 -2.16 9.13 1.99
N VAL A 82 -2.77 10.08 2.71
CA VAL A 82 -4.00 10.79 2.28
C VAL A 82 -3.93 11.39 0.87
N PRO A 83 -2.86 12.11 0.47
CA PRO A 83 -2.75 12.68 -0.86
C PRO A 83 -2.83 11.63 -1.97
N TYR A 84 -2.38 10.41 -1.70
CA TYR A 84 -2.30 9.32 -2.67
C TYR A 84 -3.59 8.49 -2.80
N LEU A 85 -4.57 8.69 -1.93
CA LEU A 85 -5.81 7.90 -1.92
C LEU A 85 -6.56 7.91 -3.26
N HIS A 86 -6.53 9.04 -3.98
CA HIS A 86 -7.17 9.17 -5.29
C HIS A 86 -6.54 8.27 -6.37
N LYS A 87 -5.31 7.81 -6.17
CA LYS A 87 -4.65 6.82 -7.04
C LYS A 87 -4.85 5.40 -6.51
N ILE A 88 -4.72 5.22 -5.19
CA ILE A 88 -4.73 3.90 -4.53
C ILE A 88 -6.13 3.27 -4.54
N LEU A 89 -7.16 3.99 -4.11
CA LEU A 89 -8.49 3.37 -3.95
C LEU A 89 -9.12 2.93 -5.28
N PRO A 90 -9.10 3.74 -6.35
CA PRO A 90 -9.60 3.27 -7.65
C PRO A 90 -8.82 2.07 -8.18
N LEU A 91 -7.51 1.99 -7.92
CA LEU A 91 -6.70 0.84 -8.27
C LEU A 91 -7.17 -0.42 -7.53
N LEU A 92 -7.31 -0.36 -6.20
CA LEU A 92 -7.79 -1.49 -5.41
C LEU A 92 -9.21 -1.93 -5.83
N PHE A 93 -10.11 -0.97 -6.13
CA PHE A 93 -11.45 -1.28 -6.63
C PHE A 93 -11.42 -1.98 -7.99
N SER A 94 -10.52 -1.58 -8.89
CA SER A 94 -10.35 -2.26 -10.17
C SER A 94 -9.86 -3.69 -10.00
N VAL A 95 -8.92 -3.93 -9.08
CA VAL A 95 -8.41 -5.27 -8.79
C VAL A 95 -9.50 -6.16 -8.16
N LEU A 96 -10.36 -5.62 -7.31
CA LEU A 96 -11.48 -6.39 -6.72
C LEU A 96 -12.47 -6.89 -7.78
N ARG A 97 -12.71 -6.08 -8.83
CA ARG A 97 -13.64 -6.41 -9.92
C ARG A 97 -13.10 -7.45 -10.89
N TYR A 98 -11.80 -7.40 -11.21
CA TYR A 98 -11.22 -8.24 -12.27
C TYR A 98 -10.27 -9.33 -11.75
N GLY A 99 -9.87 -9.29 -10.48
CA GLY A 99 -8.94 -10.23 -9.89
C GLY A 99 -9.55 -11.57 -9.49
N ASP A 100 -8.71 -12.59 -9.42
CA ASP A 100 -9.02 -13.92 -8.90
C ASP A 100 -9.38 -13.90 -7.41
N ASP A 101 -9.97 -14.97 -6.88
CA ASP A 101 -10.46 -15.04 -5.50
C ASP A 101 -9.38 -14.76 -4.45
N LEU A 102 -8.18 -15.33 -4.62
CA LEU A 102 -7.04 -15.07 -3.73
C LEU A 102 -6.61 -13.59 -3.76
N LEU A 103 -6.51 -13.02 -4.96
CA LEU A 103 -6.14 -11.62 -5.13
C LEU A 103 -7.21 -10.71 -4.52
N ARG A 104 -8.49 -11.09 -4.63
CA ARG A 104 -9.62 -10.36 -4.06
C ARG A 104 -9.55 -10.33 -2.53
N GLU A 105 -9.31 -11.48 -1.89
CA GLU A 105 -9.14 -11.56 -0.42
C GLU A 105 -7.99 -10.67 0.08
N GLU A 106 -6.85 -10.72 -0.61
CA GLU A 106 -5.69 -9.90 -0.24
C GLU A 106 -5.91 -8.42 -0.52
N THR A 107 -6.68 -8.08 -1.57
CA THR A 107 -7.10 -6.70 -1.83
C THR A 107 -8.07 -6.19 -0.76
N PHE A 108 -8.96 -7.03 -0.24
CA PHE A 108 -9.78 -6.67 0.93
C PHE A 108 -8.91 -6.41 2.16
N THR A 109 -7.92 -7.25 2.43
CA THR A 109 -6.95 -7.04 3.52
C THR A 109 -6.14 -5.75 3.32
N ALA A 110 -5.78 -5.43 2.09
CA ALA A 110 -5.15 -4.17 1.74
C ALA A 110 -6.06 -2.97 2.04
N LEU A 111 -7.32 -3.05 1.62
CA LEU A 111 -8.32 -2.01 1.86
C LEU A 111 -8.55 -1.78 3.36
N ARG A 112 -8.63 -2.86 4.15
CA ARG A 112 -8.70 -2.80 5.62
C ARG A 112 -7.51 -2.05 6.23
N THR A 113 -6.30 -2.33 5.74
CA THR A 113 -5.10 -1.61 6.18
C THR A 113 -5.20 -0.11 5.86
N VAL A 114 -5.64 0.24 4.64
CA VAL A 114 -5.86 1.64 4.25
C VAL A 114 -6.87 2.32 5.19
N VAL A 115 -7.97 1.63 5.53
CA VAL A 115 -8.97 2.11 6.50
C VAL A 115 -8.37 2.43 7.86
N LEU A 116 -7.58 1.52 8.40
CA LEU A 116 -6.97 1.70 9.72
C LEU A 116 -5.89 2.78 9.76
N CYS A 117 -5.15 2.98 8.66
CA CYS A 117 -4.10 4.00 8.57
C CYS A 117 -4.68 5.41 8.37
N VAL A 118 -5.70 5.55 7.52
CA VAL A 118 -6.17 6.86 7.04
C VAL A 118 -7.42 7.37 7.79
N ARG A 119 -8.17 6.46 8.42
CA ARG A 119 -9.29 6.77 9.33
C ARG A 119 -10.30 7.75 8.73
N GLN A 120 -10.50 8.91 9.35
CA GLN A 120 -11.55 9.89 9.01
C GLN A 120 -11.45 10.46 7.59
N HIS A 121 -10.25 10.47 6.99
CA HIS A 121 -10.09 10.99 5.63
C HIS A 121 -10.73 10.11 4.54
N LEU A 122 -11.24 8.92 4.90
CA LEU A 122 -12.00 8.05 4.00
C LEU A 122 -13.49 8.41 3.88
N ARG A 123 -13.97 9.41 4.63
CA ARG A 123 -15.38 9.83 4.61
C ARG A 123 -15.93 10.04 3.19
N ARG A 124 -15.15 10.62 2.29
CA ARG A 124 -15.56 10.88 0.90
C ARG A 124 -15.70 9.61 0.03
N TRP A 125 -15.07 8.52 0.44
CA TRP A 125 -15.07 7.22 -0.26
C TRP A 125 -16.03 6.21 0.39
N LEU A 126 -16.69 6.58 1.49
CA LEU A 126 -17.66 5.72 2.19
C LEU A 126 -18.74 5.16 1.26
N PRO A 127 -19.39 5.94 0.37
CA PRO A 127 -20.41 5.40 -0.52
C PRO A 127 -19.89 4.26 -1.39
N ASP A 128 -18.68 4.41 -1.96
CA ASP A 128 -18.07 3.40 -2.82
C ASP A 128 -17.70 2.14 -2.02
N LEU A 129 -17.20 2.32 -0.80
CA LEU A 129 -16.86 1.21 0.10
C LEU A 129 -18.10 0.43 0.54
N VAL A 130 -19.20 1.13 0.84
CA VAL A 130 -20.47 0.51 1.20
C VAL A 130 -21.09 -0.20 -0.01
N SER A 131 -21.04 0.39 -1.20
CA SER A 131 -21.43 -0.28 -2.45
C SER A 131 -20.68 -1.60 -2.63
N LEU A 132 -19.37 -1.61 -2.36
CA LEU A 132 -18.53 -2.79 -2.48
C LEU A 132 -18.93 -3.87 -1.46
N LEU A 133 -19.24 -3.49 -0.22
CA LEU A 133 -19.78 -4.40 0.78
C LEU A 133 -21.10 -5.04 0.34
N HIS A 134 -21.95 -4.29 -0.37
CA HIS A 134 -23.21 -4.82 -0.89
C HIS A 134 -22.99 -5.85 -2.00
N GLU A 135 -22.06 -5.56 -2.93
CA GLU A 135 -21.73 -6.41 -4.07
C GLU A 135 -21.10 -7.75 -3.65
N TYR A 136 -20.15 -7.72 -2.72
CA TYR A 136 -19.36 -8.90 -2.34
C TYR A 136 -19.81 -9.60 -1.05
N TRP A 137 -20.94 -9.18 -0.44
CA TRP A 137 -21.40 -9.74 0.84
C TRP A 137 -21.55 -11.27 0.82
N ILE A 138 -22.06 -11.84 -0.26
CA ILE A 138 -22.31 -13.28 -0.40
C ILE A 138 -21.03 -14.01 -0.80
N SER A 139 -20.29 -13.47 -1.77
CA SER A 139 -19.09 -14.11 -2.31
C SER A 139 -17.92 -14.10 -1.33
N ASN A 140 -17.81 -13.06 -0.48
CA ASN A 140 -16.63 -12.85 0.37
C ASN A 140 -17.04 -12.30 1.75
N THR A 141 -17.97 -13.00 2.41
CA THR A 141 -18.62 -12.55 3.66
C THR A 141 -17.62 -12.24 4.77
N ARG A 142 -16.62 -13.10 4.99
CA ARG A 142 -15.62 -12.91 6.06
C ARG A 142 -14.86 -11.60 5.88
N SER A 143 -14.36 -11.35 4.67
CA SER A 143 -13.60 -10.15 4.32
C SER A 143 -14.46 -8.89 4.45
N CYS A 144 -15.73 -8.96 4.04
CA CYS A 144 -16.70 -7.87 4.18
C CYS A 144 -16.99 -7.56 5.65
N LEU A 145 -17.19 -8.56 6.50
CA LEU A 145 -17.45 -8.37 7.94
C LEU A 145 -16.26 -7.73 8.66
N LEU A 146 -15.04 -8.12 8.31
CA LEU A 146 -13.83 -7.55 8.88
C LEU A 146 -13.61 -6.10 8.40
N LEU A 147 -13.86 -5.81 7.12
CA LEU A 147 -13.83 -4.44 6.60
C LEU A 147 -14.89 -3.56 7.27
N LEU A 148 -16.09 -4.09 7.46
CA LEU A 148 -17.17 -3.40 8.16
C LEU A 148 -16.78 -3.05 9.61
N ALA A 149 -16.15 -3.99 10.32
CA ALA A 149 -15.64 -3.75 11.68
C ALA A 149 -14.61 -2.60 11.69
N ASP A 150 -13.64 -2.63 10.78
CA ASP A 150 -12.59 -1.61 10.69
C ASP A 150 -13.16 -0.24 10.28
N LEU A 151 -14.13 -0.19 9.37
CA LEU A 151 -14.82 1.05 8.98
C LEU A 151 -15.59 1.64 10.16
N SER A 152 -16.31 0.81 10.91
CA SER A 152 -17.06 1.26 12.08
C SER A 152 -16.15 1.82 13.19
N ALA A 153 -14.98 1.21 13.39
CA ALA A 153 -13.99 1.69 14.35
C ALA A 153 -13.31 3.00 13.89
N ALA A 154 -13.04 3.13 12.59
CA ALA A 154 -12.33 4.25 12.00
C ALA A 154 -13.17 5.53 11.85
N LEU A 155 -14.45 5.38 11.48
CA LEU A 155 -15.33 6.50 11.07
C LEU A 155 -16.43 6.82 12.09
N ARG A 156 -16.71 5.90 13.02
CA ARG A 156 -17.70 6.07 14.10
C ARG A 156 -19.03 6.65 13.60
N ASP A 157 -19.36 7.88 13.99
CA ASP A 157 -20.67 8.50 13.73
C ASP A 157 -20.95 8.72 12.23
N ASP A 158 -19.92 8.94 11.42
CA ASP A 158 -20.09 9.09 9.96
C ASP A 158 -20.60 7.81 9.29
N PHE A 159 -20.40 6.65 9.92
CA PHE A 159 -20.89 5.38 9.42
C PHE A 159 -22.36 5.11 9.79
N ALA A 160 -22.94 5.86 10.74
CA ALA A 160 -24.28 5.63 11.28
C ALA A 160 -25.38 5.59 10.22
N ILE A 161 -25.23 6.41 9.19
CA ILE A 161 -26.20 6.55 8.10
C ILE A 161 -26.38 5.23 7.32
N TYR A 162 -25.33 4.42 7.23
CA TYR A 162 -25.32 3.17 6.47
C TYR A 162 -25.67 1.94 7.32
N VAL A 163 -25.70 2.06 8.65
CA VAL A 163 -25.92 0.91 9.55
C VAL A 163 -27.29 0.27 9.33
N SER A 164 -28.35 1.08 9.32
CA SER A 164 -29.73 0.60 9.15
C SER A 164 -29.94 -0.16 7.83
N GLU A 165 -29.17 0.18 6.79
CA GLU A 165 -29.18 -0.52 5.49
C GLU A 165 -28.49 -1.88 5.55
N LEU A 166 -27.45 -2.01 6.38
CA LEU A 166 -26.63 -3.22 6.50
C LEU A 166 -27.20 -4.23 7.51
N LEU A 167 -27.96 -3.79 8.52
CA LEU A 167 -28.52 -4.67 9.56
C LEU A 167 -29.38 -5.83 9.01
N PRO A 168 -30.26 -5.65 8.00
CA PRO A 168 -31.00 -6.77 7.42
C PRO A 168 -30.10 -7.90 6.90
N LYS A 169 -28.88 -7.58 6.41
CA LYS A 169 -27.92 -8.59 5.94
C LYS A 169 -27.40 -9.47 7.07
N PHE A 170 -27.23 -8.92 8.27
CA PHE A 170 -26.89 -9.70 9.47
C PHE A 170 -28.03 -10.62 9.90
N VAL A 171 -29.28 -10.14 9.87
CA VAL A 171 -30.46 -10.96 10.18
C VAL A 171 -30.56 -12.15 9.23
N LEU A 172 -30.34 -11.91 7.92
CA LEU A 172 -30.30 -12.95 6.91
C LEU A 172 -29.16 -13.93 7.16
N LEU A 173 -27.94 -13.45 7.43
CA LEU A 173 -26.78 -14.29 7.73
C LEU A 173 -27.03 -15.22 8.93
N PHE A 174 -27.63 -14.71 10.01
CA PHE A 174 -27.96 -15.53 11.18
C PHE A 174 -29.08 -16.54 10.87
N GLY A 175 -30.11 -16.15 10.12
CA GLY A 175 -31.19 -17.05 9.71
C GLY A 175 -30.72 -18.15 8.74
N ASP A 176 -29.81 -17.84 7.83
CA ASP A 176 -29.21 -18.79 6.90
C ASP A 176 -28.28 -19.77 7.62
N ALA A 177 -27.49 -19.29 8.59
CA ALA A 177 -26.66 -20.13 9.45
C ALA A 177 -27.51 -21.16 10.23
N GLU A 178 -28.65 -20.75 10.78
CA GLU A 178 -29.59 -21.65 11.47
C GLU A 178 -30.19 -22.70 10.51
N ARG A 179 -30.51 -22.30 9.28
CA ARG A 179 -31.13 -23.19 8.26
C ARG A 179 -30.15 -24.21 7.69
N VAL A 180 -28.93 -23.78 7.38
CA VAL A 180 -27.89 -24.60 6.76
C VAL A 180 -27.09 -25.39 7.80
N GLY A 181 -27.08 -24.94 9.05
CA GLY A 181 -26.28 -25.52 10.13
C GLY A 181 -24.79 -25.13 10.08
N ASN A 182 -24.40 -24.16 9.24
CA ASN A 182 -23.05 -23.61 9.20
C ASN A 182 -22.98 -22.31 10.01
N PHE A 183 -22.23 -22.34 11.13
CA PHE A 183 -22.10 -21.22 12.05
C PHE A 183 -20.74 -20.52 12.00
N GLU A 184 -19.87 -20.85 11.04
CA GLU A 184 -18.52 -20.29 10.94
C GLU A 184 -18.52 -18.76 10.85
N MET A 185 -19.46 -18.19 10.10
CA MET A 185 -19.56 -16.74 9.87
C MET A 185 -20.29 -15.99 10.98
N VAL A 186 -20.95 -16.69 11.92
CA VAL A 186 -21.70 -16.05 13.00
C VAL A 186 -20.77 -15.33 13.99
N ARG A 187 -19.63 -15.94 14.35
CA ARG A 187 -18.68 -15.27 15.28
C ARG A 187 -18.06 -14.01 14.67
N PRO A 188 -17.51 -14.01 13.43
CA PRO A 188 -17.04 -12.77 12.79
C PRO A 188 -18.13 -11.71 12.68
N ALA A 189 -19.38 -12.11 12.40
CA ALA A 189 -20.50 -11.18 12.31
C ALA A 189 -20.85 -10.54 13.66
N LEU A 190 -20.78 -11.31 14.75
CA LEU A 190 -20.96 -10.77 16.09
C LEU A 190 -19.84 -9.78 16.45
N VAL A 191 -18.59 -10.09 16.10
CA VAL A 191 -17.44 -9.18 16.35
C VAL A 191 -17.58 -7.87 15.56
N SER A 192 -18.05 -7.92 14.31
CA SER A 192 -18.27 -6.68 13.55
C SER A 192 -19.42 -5.85 14.13
N LEU A 193 -20.49 -6.48 14.63
CA LEU A 193 -21.55 -5.79 15.37
C LEU A 193 -21.03 -5.15 16.66
N GLU A 194 -20.16 -5.85 17.42
CA GLU A 194 -19.51 -5.29 18.60
C GLU A 194 -18.67 -4.05 18.27
N ALA A 195 -17.95 -4.05 17.14
CA ALA A 195 -17.12 -2.93 16.70
C ALA A 195 -17.93 -1.67 16.36
N MET A 196 -19.16 -1.85 15.85
CA MET A 196 -20.07 -0.74 15.56
C MET A 196 -20.60 -0.05 16.82
N GLY A 197 -20.56 -0.73 17.98
CA GLY A 197 -20.75 -0.08 19.28
C GLY A 197 -22.06 0.70 19.42
N HIS A 198 -21.96 1.99 19.74
CA HIS A 198 -23.13 2.87 19.97
C HIS A 198 -23.93 3.16 18.70
N ILE A 199 -23.31 3.03 17.53
CA ILE A 199 -23.94 3.31 16.23
C ILE A 199 -25.13 2.38 15.97
N VAL A 200 -25.05 1.13 16.47
CA VAL A 200 -26.13 0.14 16.33
C VAL A 200 -27.24 0.39 17.35
N GLY A 201 -27.00 1.16 18.42
CA GLY A 201 -27.92 1.32 19.56
C GLY A 201 -29.37 1.58 19.13
N ASP A 202 -29.60 2.59 18.31
CA ASP A 202 -30.97 2.99 17.93
C ASP A 202 -31.69 1.94 17.05
N SER A 203 -30.94 1.15 16.30
CA SER A 203 -31.44 0.16 15.34
C SER A 203 -31.28 -1.29 15.80
N LEU A 204 -30.73 -1.53 17.00
CA LEU A 204 -30.46 -2.88 17.55
C LEU A 204 -31.73 -3.72 17.69
N HIS A 205 -32.89 -3.07 17.83
CA HIS A 205 -34.19 -3.73 17.90
C HIS A 205 -34.48 -4.62 16.68
N LEU A 206 -33.89 -4.33 15.51
CA LEU A 206 -34.01 -5.15 14.30
C LEU A 206 -33.23 -6.47 14.39
N LEU A 207 -32.11 -6.48 15.11
CA LEU A 207 -31.25 -7.68 15.28
C LEU A 207 -31.66 -8.54 16.49
N LEU A 208 -32.30 -7.94 17.48
CA LEU A 208 -32.60 -8.58 18.76
C LEU A 208 -33.38 -9.90 18.61
N PRO A 209 -34.41 -10.01 17.75
CA PRO A 209 -35.10 -11.29 17.52
C PRO A 209 -34.18 -12.38 16.95
N ALA A 210 -33.25 -12.02 16.06
CA ALA A 210 -32.31 -12.97 15.48
C ALA A 210 -31.26 -13.42 16.50
N LEU A 211 -30.72 -12.50 17.30
CA LEU A 211 -29.79 -12.81 18.39
C LEU A 211 -30.44 -13.72 19.45
N VAL A 212 -31.70 -13.45 19.81
CA VAL A 212 -32.47 -14.28 20.74
C VAL A 212 -32.64 -15.71 20.24
N ARG A 213 -32.89 -15.90 18.94
CA ARG A 213 -32.96 -17.25 18.35
C ARG A 213 -31.63 -17.99 18.40
N LEU A 214 -30.51 -17.29 18.21
CA LEU A 214 -29.17 -17.90 18.25
C LEU A 214 -28.84 -18.51 19.62
N PHE A 215 -29.16 -17.83 20.73
CA PHE A 215 -28.79 -18.33 22.06
C PHE A 215 -29.88 -19.16 22.77
N CYS A 216 -31.15 -19.04 22.37
CA CYS A 216 -32.25 -19.74 23.04
C CYS A 216 -32.28 -21.25 22.73
N PRO A 217 -32.64 -22.11 23.69
CA PRO A 217 -32.67 -23.56 23.52
C PRO A 217 -33.74 -24.10 22.54
N ALA A 218 -34.60 -23.24 21.98
CA ALA A 218 -35.60 -23.63 20.98
C ALA A 218 -34.99 -23.93 19.59
N SER A 219 -33.78 -23.42 19.32
CA SER A 219 -33.00 -23.69 18.09
C SER A 219 -31.99 -24.81 18.38
N GLY A 220 -32.48 -26.05 18.41
CA GLY A 220 -31.70 -27.24 18.82
C GLY A 220 -30.44 -27.58 17.98
N ASN A 221 -30.11 -26.77 16.98
CA ASN A 221 -28.98 -27.00 16.06
C ASN A 221 -27.78 -26.08 16.32
N THR A 222 -27.87 -25.09 17.23
CA THR A 222 -26.79 -24.11 17.44
C THR A 222 -25.72 -24.63 18.41
N PRO A 223 -24.43 -24.67 18.01
CA PRO A 223 -23.32 -25.08 18.89
C PRO A 223 -23.20 -24.21 20.14
N ILE A 224 -22.82 -24.82 21.27
CA ILE A 224 -22.67 -24.16 22.58
C ILE A 224 -21.73 -22.95 22.49
N GLU A 225 -20.64 -23.06 21.74
CA GLU A 225 -19.68 -21.97 21.56
C GLU A 225 -20.28 -20.74 20.86
N VAL A 226 -21.20 -20.95 19.92
CA VAL A 226 -21.88 -19.86 19.20
C VAL A 226 -22.89 -19.19 20.12
N ARG A 227 -23.61 -19.98 20.92
CA ARG A 227 -24.53 -19.47 21.95
C ARG A 227 -23.79 -18.62 22.98
N LYS A 228 -22.62 -19.09 23.44
CA LYS A 228 -21.74 -18.36 24.35
C LYS A 228 -21.24 -17.05 23.73
N ALA A 229 -20.77 -17.09 22.48
CA ALA A 229 -20.35 -15.89 21.76
C ALA A 229 -21.50 -14.87 21.61
N ALA A 230 -22.71 -15.33 21.27
CA ALA A 230 -23.89 -14.47 21.16
C ALA A 230 -24.25 -13.81 22.50
N LEU A 231 -24.22 -14.55 23.61
CA LEU A 231 -24.46 -14.00 24.96
C LEU A 231 -23.41 -12.95 25.34
N LYS A 232 -22.12 -13.22 25.08
CA LYS A 232 -21.03 -12.28 25.34
C LYS A 232 -21.14 -11.01 24.48
N SER A 233 -21.55 -11.15 23.22
CA SER A 233 -21.77 -10.02 22.31
C SER A 233 -22.95 -9.18 22.76
N LEU A 234 -24.05 -9.83 23.13
CA LEU A 234 -25.24 -9.17 23.67
C LEU A 234 -24.90 -8.39 24.96
N ARG A 235 -24.11 -8.97 25.87
CA ARG A 235 -23.62 -8.28 27.07
C ARG A 235 -22.87 -6.97 26.76
N LYS A 236 -22.14 -6.91 25.64
CA LYS A 236 -21.41 -5.70 25.23
C LYS A 236 -22.30 -4.65 24.56
N LEU A 237 -23.32 -5.08 23.83
CA LEU A 237 -24.22 -4.21 23.07
C LEU A 237 -25.35 -3.62 23.93
N LEU A 238 -25.88 -4.38 24.90
CA LEU A 238 -27.04 -3.99 25.71
C LEU A 238 -26.88 -2.72 26.56
N PRO A 239 -25.75 -2.44 27.23
CA PRO A 239 -25.60 -1.23 28.06
C PRO A 239 -25.77 0.08 27.30
N ARG A 240 -25.70 0.05 25.97
CA ARG A 240 -25.79 1.21 25.08
C ARG A 240 -27.11 1.27 24.32
N PHE A 241 -28.03 0.35 24.62
CA PHE A 241 -29.33 0.22 23.97
C PHE A 241 -30.41 0.91 24.79
N GLN A 242 -31.29 1.67 24.14
CA GLN A 242 -32.52 2.18 24.76
C GLN A 242 -33.50 1.01 24.95
N ALA A 243 -33.28 0.21 26.00
CA ALA A 243 -33.93 -1.07 26.21
C ALA A 243 -35.39 -1.00 26.68
N GLY A 244 -35.92 0.19 26.96
CA GLY A 244 -37.22 0.38 27.61
C GLY A 244 -38.37 -0.42 26.96
N ASN A 245 -38.50 -0.35 25.63
CA ASN A 245 -39.61 -0.98 24.90
C ASN A 245 -39.40 -2.49 24.61
N PHE A 246 -38.16 -2.99 24.72
CA PHE A 246 -37.79 -4.38 24.40
C PHE A 246 -37.26 -5.15 25.62
N ALA A 247 -37.41 -4.59 26.82
CA ALA A 247 -36.93 -5.15 28.08
C ALA A 247 -37.44 -6.58 28.29
N SER A 248 -38.76 -6.78 28.21
CA SER A 248 -39.39 -8.10 28.38
C SER A 248 -38.96 -9.10 27.30
N ALA A 249 -38.86 -8.64 26.05
CA ALA A 249 -38.42 -9.44 24.90
C ALA A 249 -36.97 -9.92 25.02
N THR A 250 -36.15 -9.27 25.84
CA THR A 250 -34.73 -9.62 26.05
C THR A 250 -34.52 -10.38 27.36
N VAL A 251 -35.15 -9.93 28.46
CA VAL A 251 -35.01 -10.54 29.79
C VAL A 251 -35.57 -11.97 29.82
N HIS A 252 -36.76 -12.20 29.25
CA HIS A 252 -37.39 -13.53 29.34
C HIS A 252 -36.61 -14.63 28.61
N PRO A 253 -36.10 -14.41 27.39
CA PRO A 253 -35.14 -15.31 26.76
C PRO A 253 -33.91 -15.62 27.62
N LEU A 254 -33.30 -14.61 28.25
CA LEU A 254 -32.13 -14.81 29.11
C LEU A 254 -32.48 -15.65 30.36
N ILE A 255 -33.66 -15.43 30.95
CA ILE A 255 -34.15 -16.27 32.05
C ILE A 255 -34.37 -17.72 31.59
N ARG A 256 -34.85 -17.94 30.35
CA ARG A 256 -35.00 -19.30 29.79
C ARG A 256 -33.67 -19.99 29.55
N VAL A 257 -32.63 -19.27 29.15
CA VAL A 257 -31.26 -19.82 29.07
C VAL A 257 -30.74 -20.18 30.45
N LEU A 258 -30.97 -19.31 31.44
CA LEU A 258 -30.59 -19.53 32.83
C LEU A 258 -31.26 -20.78 33.44
N ASP A 259 -32.54 -20.99 33.15
CA ASP A 259 -33.31 -22.17 33.57
C ASP A 259 -33.07 -23.41 32.69
N GLY A 260 -32.20 -23.30 31.68
CA GLY A 260 -31.89 -24.36 30.74
C GLY A 260 -31.01 -25.48 31.31
N GLN A 261 -30.87 -26.55 30.52
CA GLN A 261 -30.10 -27.75 30.89
C GLN A 261 -28.57 -27.59 30.78
N VAL A 262 -28.08 -26.53 30.13
CA VAL A 262 -26.64 -26.31 29.89
C VAL A 262 -26.06 -25.42 30.97
N ASP A 263 -25.35 -26.03 31.92
CA ASP A 263 -24.76 -25.33 33.08
C ASP A 263 -23.70 -24.29 32.67
N GLU A 264 -22.94 -24.55 31.61
CA GLU A 264 -21.86 -23.68 31.12
C GLU A 264 -22.33 -22.28 30.68
N LEU A 265 -23.57 -22.15 30.21
CA LEU A 265 -24.13 -20.88 29.71
C LEU A 265 -24.75 -20.02 30.82
N ARG A 266 -24.96 -20.58 32.02
CA ARG A 266 -25.70 -19.90 33.10
C ARG A 266 -24.97 -18.65 33.60
N ARG A 267 -23.64 -18.69 33.68
CA ARG A 267 -22.81 -17.55 34.12
C ARG A 267 -22.82 -16.43 33.07
N ASP A 268 -22.58 -16.77 31.81
CA ASP A 268 -22.63 -15.80 30.70
C ASP A 268 -24.03 -15.17 30.54
N ALA A 269 -25.10 -15.94 30.78
CA ALA A 269 -26.48 -15.43 30.78
C ALA A 269 -26.74 -14.47 31.95
N LEU A 270 -26.24 -14.76 33.16
CA LEU A 270 -26.32 -13.84 34.30
C LEU A 270 -25.55 -12.55 34.05
N ASP A 271 -24.37 -12.62 33.45
CA ASP A 271 -23.60 -11.44 33.06
C ASP A 271 -24.35 -10.58 32.02
N ALA A 272 -25.01 -11.21 31.04
CA ALA A 272 -25.85 -10.50 30.08
C ALA A 272 -27.09 -9.85 30.74
N ILE A 273 -27.72 -10.52 31.71
CA ILE A 273 -28.82 -9.96 32.52
C ILE A 273 -28.34 -8.76 33.34
N CYS A 274 -27.16 -8.82 33.92
CA CYS A 274 -26.58 -7.71 34.68
C CYS A 274 -26.26 -6.51 33.77
N ALA A 275 -25.76 -6.76 32.55
CA ALA A 275 -25.58 -5.69 31.56
C ALA A 275 -26.91 -5.05 31.12
N LEU A 276 -27.98 -5.85 31.00
CA LEU A 276 -29.33 -5.35 30.74
C LEU A 276 -29.89 -4.54 31.90
N ALA A 277 -29.57 -4.91 33.15
CA ALA A 277 -29.96 -4.16 34.33
C ALA A 277 -29.38 -2.74 34.34
N VAL A 278 -28.13 -2.59 33.88
CA VAL A 278 -27.49 -1.27 33.72
C VAL A 278 -28.21 -0.45 32.64
N ALA A 279 -28.64 -1.06 31.53
CA ALA A 279 -29.36 -0.38 30.46
C ALA A 279 -30.80 0.06 30.84
N LEU A 280 -31.48 -0.73 31.67
CA LEU A 280 -32.86 -0.49 32.10
C LEU A 280 -32.97 0.38 33.36
N GLY A 281 -31.89 0.48 34.15
CA GLY A 281 -31.87 1.25 35.39
C GLY A 281 -32.96 0.80 36.38
N PRO A 282 -33.84 1.71 36.87
CA PRO A 282 -34.85 1.39 37.88
C PRO A 282 -35.93 0.41 37.39
N ASP A 283 -36.24 0.40 36.09
CA ASP A 283 -37.26 -0.47 35.50
C ASP A 283 -36.90 -1.96 35.57
N PHE A 284 -35.62 -2.28 35.79
CA PHE A 284 -35.15 -3.64 36.00
C PHE A 284 -35.75 -4.30 37.25
N ALA A 285 -36.21 -3.52 38.23
CA ALA A 285 -36.72 -4.02 39.50
C ALA A 285 -37.90 -4.99 39.35
N ILE A 286 -38.71 -4.82 38.30
CA ILE A 286 -39.86 -5.66 37.99
C ILE A 286 -39.42 -7.11 37.74
N PHE A 287 -38.21 -7.33 37.22
CA PHE A 287 -37.69 -8.63 36.83
C PHE A 287 -36.87 -9.33 37.93
N LEU A 288 -36.37 -8.60 38.93
CA LEU A 288 -35.52 -9.12 40.01
C LEU A 288 -36.12 -10.33 40.76
N PRO A 289 -37.42 -10.36 41.15
CA PRO A 289 -37.99 -11.50 41.89
C PRO A 289 -37.95 -12.79 41.08
N THR A 290 -38.24 -12.70 39.77
CA THR A 290 -38.25 -13.85 38.86
C THR A 290 -36.83 -14.40 38.66
N ILE A 291 -35.84 -13.52 38.48
CA ILE A 291 -34.43 -13.92 38.31
C ILE A 291 -33.90 -14.58 39.59
N ARG A 292 -34.15 -13.99 40.76
CA ARG A 292 -33.75 -14.56 42.07
C ARG A 292 -34.35 -15.94 42.31
N LYS A 293 -35.62 -16.15 41.94
CA LYS A 293 -36.29 -17.45 42.04
C LYS A 293 -35.59 -18.50 41.17
N THR A 294 -35.19 -18.15 39.94
CA THR A 294 -34.44 -19.04 39.04
C THR A 294 -33.03 -19.33 39.56
N MET A 295 -32.33 -18.33 40.11
CA MET A 295 -31.00 -18.53 40.72
C MET A 295 -31.04 -19.44 41.95
N ALA A 296 -32.06 -19.29 42.80
CA ALA A 296 -32.24 -20.13 43.98
C ALA A 296 -32.46 -21.61 43.61
N ARG A 297 -33.20 -21.86 42.52
CA ARG A 297 -33.44 -23.22 41.98
C ARG A 297 -32.15 -23.91 41.55
N HIS A 298 -31.24 -23.17 40.91
CA HIS A 298 -29.97 -23.67 40.38
C HIS A 298 -28.76 -23.44 41.30
N ARG A 299 -28.99 -22.95 42.53
CA ARG A 299 -27.96 -22.64 43.56
C ARG A 299 -26.83 -21.73 43.05
N LEU A 300 -27.17 -20.74 42.23
CA LEU A 300 -26.20 -19.79 41.67
C LEU A 300 -25.98 -18.60 42.61
N GLN A 301 -24.73 -18.21 42.81
CA GLN A 301 -24.34 -16.98 43.50
C GLN A 301 -23.64 -16.05 42.50
N HIS A 302 -24.07 -14.78 42.45
CA HIS A 302 -23.53 -13.81 41.50
C HIS A 302 -23.35 -12.44 42.16
N GLU A 303 -22.12 -12.15 42.58
CA GLU A 303 -21.80 -10.93 43.35
C GLU A 303 -22.23 -9.65 42.63
N TRP A 304 -22.08 -9.60 41.31
CA TRP A 304 -22.41 -8.41 40.53
C TRP A 304 -23.92 -8.15 40.48
N LEU A 305 -24.74 -9.21 40.38
CA LEU A 305 -26.20 -9.06 40.42
C LEU A 305 -26.67 -8.60 41.80
N ASP A 306 -26.06 -9.11 42.87
CA ASP A 306 -26.41 -8.72 44.24
C ASP A 306 -26.07 -7.25 44.53
N ARG A 307 -24.96 -6.74 43.97
CA ARG A 307 -24.62 -5.30 44.02
C ARG A 307 -25.64 -4.47 43.25
N LEU A 308 -25.97 -4.85 42.02
CA LEU A 308 -26.98 -4.16 41.20
C LEU A 308 -28.35 -4.15 41.86
N ALA A 309 -28.79 -5.28 42.43
CA ALA A 309 -30.09 -5.37 43.10
C ALA A 309 -30.17 -4.48 44.36
N LYS A 310 -29.07 -4.30 45.09
CA LYS A 310 -29.00 -3.34 46.21
C LYS A 310 -29.07 -1.89 45.72
N LYS A 311 -28.43 -1.58 44.59
CA LYS A 311 -28.45 -0.24 43.98
C LYS A 311 -29.83 0.12 43.40
N VAL A 312 -30.48 -0.82 42.70
CA VAL A 312 -31.85 -0.63 42.19
C VAL A 312 -32.86 -0.46 43.33
N SER A 313 -32.74 -1.23 44.41
CA SER A 313 -33.64 -1.10 45.57
C SER A 313 -33.44 0.17 46.39
N THR A 314 -32.23 0.74 46.39
CA THR A 314 -31.95 2.04 47.04
C THR A 314 -32.48 3.20 46.21
N LEU A 315 -32.29 3.18 44.89
CA LEU A 315 -32.82 4.19 43.96
C LEU A 315 -34.37 4.22 43.90
N LEU A 316 -35.03 3.08 44.12
CA LEU A 316 -36.50 3.02 44.24
C LEU A 316 -37.05 3.62 45.54
N HIS A 317 -36.20 3.79 46.56
CA HIS A 317 -36.61 4.28 47.89
C HIS A 317 -36.30 5.77 48.12
N GLU A 318 -35.56 6.43 47.21
CA GLU A 318 -35.45 7.89 47.25
C GLU A 318 -36.78 8.53 46.80
N PRO A 319 -37.39 9.42 47.60
CA PRO A 319 -38.58 10.15 47.18
C PRO A 319 -38.23 11.07 46.00
N PRO A 320 -39.16 11.33 45.06
CA PRO A 320 -38.91 12.23 43.95
C PRO A 320 -38.64 13.63 44.51
N CYS A 321 -37.38 14.03 44.55
CA CYS A 321 -36.98 15.33 45.02
C CYS A 321 -37.40 16.34 43.95
N MET A 322 -38.44 17.11 44.26
CA MET A 322 -38.77 18.33 43.52
C MET A 322 -37.65 19.36 43.73
N SER A 323 -36.59 19.29 42.94
CA SER A 323 -35.72 20.44 42.67
C SER A 323 -34.92 20.21 41.40
N GLU A 324 -35.22 21.06 40.43
CA GLU A 324 -34.48 21.35 39.19
C GLU A 324 -34.65 20.35 38.04
N ALA A 325 -35.22 20.87 36.96
CA ALA A 325 -35.76 20.15 35.82
C ALA A 325 -34.73 19.94 34.69
N ASP A 326 -33.42 19.98 34.97
CA ASP A 326 -32.41 20.06 33.90
C ASP A 326 -31.31 18.98 33.89
N ASP A 327 -31.45 17.85 34.61
CA ASP A 327 -30.40 16.81 34.63
C ASP A 327 -30.87 15.36 34.39
N TRP A 328 -32.04 15.14 33.75
CA TRP A 328 -32.51 13.76 33.45
C TRP A 328 -31.77 13.06 32.30
N GLU A 329 -30.83 13.75 31.63
CA GLU A 329 -29.96 13.15 30.60
C GLU A 329 -28.58 12.71 31.14
N SER A 330 -28.24 13.02 32.39
CA SER A 330 -26.95 12.62 32.94
C SER A 330 -27.01 11.19 33.49
N SER A 331 -26.46 10.25 32.71
CA SER A 331 -26.15 8.87 33.08
C SER A 331 -25.14 8.73 34.27
N GLY A 332 -25.07 9.72 35.16
CA GLY A 332 -24.06 9.86 36.21
C GLY A 332 -24.21 8.89 37.40
N GLY A 333 -25.37 8.26 37.58
CA GLY A 333 -25.58 7.28 38.66
C GLY A 333 -25.01 5.88 38.38
N TRP A 334 -24.75 5.55 37.11
CA TRP A 334 -24.32 4.21 36.67
C TRP A 334 -22.91 4.19 36.06
N ALA A 335 -22.20 5.33 36.11
CA ALA A 335 -20.87 5.49 35.52
C ALA A 335 -19.85 4.50 36.10
N GLU A 336 -19.88 4.24 37.41
CA GLU A 336 -19.01 3.25 38.05
C GLU A 336 -19.30 1.82 37.57
N GLU A 337 -20.57 1.45 37.35
CA GLU A 337 -20.94 0.14 36.82
C GLU A 337 -20.61 -0.01 35.32
N LEU A 338 -20.73 1.06 34.55
CA LEU A 338 -20.26 1.14 33.16
C LEU A 338 -18.73 0.97 33.09
N ASP A 339 -17.99 1.52 34.05
CA ASP A 339 -16.54 1.34 34.19
C ASP A 339 -16.16 -0.09 34.61
N VAL A 340 -16.89 -0.70 35.55
CA VAL A 340 -16.70 -2.11 35.95
C VAL A 340 -17.02 -3.04 34.78
N LEU A 341 -18.08 -2.76 34.04
CA LEU A 341 -18.41 -3.44 32.78
C LEU A 341 -17.29 -3.30 31.75
N ALA A 342 -16.76 -2.09 31.56
CA ALA A 342 -15.66 -1.85 30.64
C ALA A 342 -14.38 -2.63 31.03
N ARG A 343 -14.07 -2.71 32.33
CA ARG A 343 -12.92 -3.49 32.85
C ARG A 343 -13.09 -5.00 32.65
N LEU A 344 -14.29 -5.54 32.92
CA LEU A 344 -14.63 -6.95 32.67
C LEU A 344 -14.62 -7.29 31.17
N GLN A 345 -14.96 -6.32 30.31
CA GLN A 345 -14.92 -6.47 28.85
C GLN A 345 -13.50 -6.40 28.28
N GLN A 346 -12.60 -5.59 28.86
CA GLN A 346 -11.19 -5.47 28.44
C GLN A 346 -10.38 -6.74 28.75
N SER A 347 -10.61 -7.41 29.88
CA SER A 347 -9.96 -8.70 30.20
C SER A 347 -10.34 -9.81 29.22
N ASP A 348 -11.59 -9.81 28.73
CA ASP A 348 -12.04 -10.76 27.71
C ASP A 348 -11.48 -10.44 26.31
N ALA A 349 -11.30 -9.15 25.98
CA ALA A 349 -10.80 -8.70 24.68
C ALA A 349 -9.33 -9.13 24.41
N LEU A 350 -8.46 -9.10 25.43
CA LEU A 350 -7.07 -9.59 25.35
C LEU A 350 -6.98 -11.11 25.12
N SER A 351 -7.96 -11.88 25.60
CA SER A 351 -8.04 -13.33 25.35
C SER A 351 -8.55 -13.64 23.94
N LEU A 352 -9.49 -12.83 23.41
CA LEU A 352 -10.07 -12.99 22.08
C LEU A 352 -9.12 -12.56 20.96
N SER A 353 -8.32 -11.51 21.17
CA SER A 353 -7.28 -11.10 20.21
C SER A 353 -6.22 -12.18 20.03
N SER A 354 -5.79 -12.83 21.13
CA SER A 354 -4.83 -13.94 21.10
C SER A 354 -5.39 -15.21 20.45
N SER A 355 -6.70 -15.46 20.62
CA SER A 355 -7.41 -16.62 20.07
C SER A 355 -7.77 -16.43 18.59
N LEU A 356 -8.01 -15.20 18.13
CA LEU A 356 -8.17 -14.87 16.71
C LEU A 356 -6.85 -15.02 15.96
N THR A 357 -5.72 -14.55 16.50
CA THR A 357 -4.39 -14.80 15.90
C THR A 357 -4.05 -16.29 15.86
N ALA A 358 -4.40 -17.06 16.90
CA ALA A 358 -4.18 -18.50 16.94
C ALA A 358 -5.09 -19.29 15.97
N SER A 359 -6.36 -18.91 15.85
CA SER A 359 -7.31 -19.55 14.92
C SER A 359 -7.00 -19.24 13.46
N LEU A 360 -6.45 -18.03 13.18
CA LEU A 360 -5.94 -17.65 11.86
C LEU A 360 -4.69 -18.47 11.46
N SER A 361 -3.78 -18.76 12.40
CA SER A 361 -2.62 -19.65 12.14
C SER A 361 -3.01 -21.13 11.97
N ALA A 362 -4.08 -21.58 12.64
CA ALA A 362 -4.53 -22.97 12.57
C ALA A 362 -5.27 -23.31 11.27
N SER A 363 -6.09 -22.39 10.73
CA SER A 363 -6.78 -22.59 9.44
C SER A 363 -5.83 -22.58 8.23
N ALA A 364 -4.69 -21.88 8.31
CA ALA A 364 -3.66 -21.93 7.26
C ALA A 364 -2.89 -23.27 7.23
N ALA A 365 -2.91 -24.03 8.34
CA ALA A 365 -2.24 -25.32 8.44
C ALA A 365 -3.12 -26.51 8.02
N SER A 366 -4.43 -26.32 7.83
CA SER A 366 -5.39 -27.41 7.57
C SER A 366 -5.67 -27.71 6.09
N SER A 367 -4.99 -27.08 5.14
CA SER A 367 -5.15 -27.34 3.70
C SER A 367 -3.88 -27.89 3.04
N SER A 368 -3.29 -28.95 3.59
CA SER A 368 -2.46 -29.87 2.82
C SER A 368 -2.17 -31.15 3.62
N SER A 369 -2.88 -32.22 3.31
CA SER A 369 -2.41 -33.57 3.58
C SER A 369 -3.01 -34.51 2.54
N PRO A 370 -2.15 -35.27 1.85
CA PRO A 370 -2.46 -36.65 1.58
C PRO A 370 -1.45 -37.59 2.25
N SER A 371 -1.90 -38.83 2.33
CA SER A 371 -1.45 -39.96 3.14
C SER A 371 -0.12 -40.62 2.77
N ALA A 372 0.57 -41.07 3.82
CA ALA A 372 1.26 -42.37 3.99
C ALA A 372 2.62 -42.69 3.30
N SER A 373 3.53 -43.13 4.19
CA SER A 373 4.50 -44.23 4.11
C SER A 373 5.88 -44.10 3.41
N SER A 374 6.90 -44.33 4.25
CA SER A 374 8.15 -45.10 4.06
C SER A 374 9.24 -44.63 3.08
N SER A 375 10.36 -44.25 3.72
CA SER A 375 11.76 -44.68 3.47
C SER A 375 12.55 -44.19 2.25
N THR A 376 13.75 -43.67 2.58
CA THR A 376 15.08 -43.74 1.93
C THR A 376 15.71 -42.41 1.47
N ASN A 377 17.04 -42.44 1.49
CA ASN A 377 18.03 -41.36 1.52
C ASN A 377 18.09 -40.43 0.28
N ASN A 378 18.64 -39.24 0.58
CA ASN A 378 19.63 -38.44 -0.16
C ASN A 378 19.16 -37.07 -0.75
N PRO A 379 20.04 -36.04 -0.71
CA PRO A 379 19.68 -34.63 -0.82
C PRO A 379 19.87 -34.08 -2.25
N HIS A 380 19.10 -33.04 -2.62
CA HIS A 380 19.48 -31.90 -3.47
C HIS A 380 18.24 -31.03 -3.78
N HIS A 381 18.43 -29.69 -3.79
CA HIS A 381 17.55 -28.62 -4.33
C HIS A 381 16.50 -27.92 -3.40
N PRO A 382 16.19 -26.63 -3.68
CA PRO A 382 16.63 -25.49 -2.84
C PRO A 382 15.52 -24.90 -1.95
N HIS A 383 15.96 -24.24 -0.88
CA HIS A 383 15.10 -23.60 0.12
C HIS A 383 14.26 -22.44 -0.46
N HIS A 384 12.93 -22.62 -0.47
CA HIS A 384 11.98 -21.52 -0.45
C HIS A 384 12.06 -20.82 0.91
N HIS A 385 12.71 -19.65 0.97
CA HIS A 385 12.62 -18.76 2.12
C HIS A 385 11.21 -18.18 2.20
N LEU A 386 10.36 -18.76 3.05
CA LEU A 386 9.13 -18.16 3.53
C LEU A 386 9.45 -16.80 4.16
N LEU A 387 8.92 -15.73 3.58
CA LEU A 387 8.97 -14.38 4.11
C LEU A 387 8.26 -14.36 5.47
N HIS A 388 9.06 -14.31 6.54
CA HIS A 388 8.56 -14.16 7.90
C HIS A 388 7.98 -12.75 8.05
N LEU A 389 6.66 -12.62 8.00
CA LEU A 389 5.98 -11.40 8.45
C LEU A 389 6.30 -11.15 9.93
N PRO A 390 6.60 -9.92 10.35
CA PRO A 390 6.69 -9.60 11.77
C PRO A 390 5.27 -9.55 12.39
N PRO A 391 5.10 -9.91 13.66
CA PRO A 391 3.79 -9.94 14.33
C PRO A 391 3.18 -8.52 14.48
N PRO A 392 1.84 -8.40 14.59
CA PRO A 392 1.15 -7.12 14.72
C PRO A 392 1.25 -6.62 16.17
N SER A 393 2.38 -6.00 16.52
CA SER A 393 2.51 -5.29 17.80
C SER A 393 3.62 -4.23 17.72
N THR A 394 3.48 -3.32 16.77
CA THR A 394 4.13 -2.01 16.84
C THR A 394 3.04 -0.93 16.84
N PRO A 395 3.09 0.06 17.75
CA PRO A 395 2.12 1.14 17.78
C PRO A 395 2.21 1.93 16.46
N LEU A 396 1.05 2.15 15.82
CA LEU A 396 0.84 2.85 14.55
C LEU A 396 1.27 4.33 14.53
N ASP A 397 1.78 4.86 15.65
CA ASP A 397 2.11 6.28 15.86
C ASP A 397 3.63 6.56 15.98
N ALA A 398 4.51 5.57 15.77
CA ALA A 398 5.95 5.83 15.72
C ALA A 398 6.39 6.17 14.28
N PRO A 399 7.10 7.29 14.03
CA PRO A 399 7.70 7.52 12.72
C PRO A 399 8.61 6.35 12.37
N PRO A 400 8.60 5.85 11.12
CA PRO A 400 9.44 4.72 10.73
C PRO A 400 10.89 5.09 11.02
N ALA A 401 11.53 4.35 11.94
CA ALA A 401 12.94 4.55 12.25
C ALA A 401 13.73 4.44 10.93
N LYS A 402 14.47 5.50 10.58
CA LYS A 402 15.37 5.50 9.42
C LYS A 402 16.34 4.33 9.60
N LEU A 403 16.38 3.44 8.61
CA LEU A 403 17.37 2.36 8.60
C LEU A 403 18.75 3.01 8.47
N GLN A 404 19.72 2.59 9.28
CA GLN A 404 21.12 2.90 9.01
C GLN A 404 21.57 2.03 7.85
N VAL A 405 22.01 2.67 6.77
CA VAL A 405 22.45 2.03 5.52
C VAL A 405 23.63 1.09 5.81
N ASP A 406 23.53 -0.20 5.45
CA ASP A 406 24.67 -1.13 5.51
C ASP A 406 25.64 -0.86 4.34
N ALA A 407 26.61 0.01 4.61
CA ALA A 407 27.68 0.36 3.69
C ALA A 407 28.47 -0.85 3.14
N THR A 408 28.56 -1.96 3.89
CA THR A 408 29.36 -3.13 3.47
C THR A 408 28.64 -4.02 2.46
N ALA A 409 27.30 -4.06 2.53
CA ALA A 409 26.46 -4.75 1.56
C ALA A 409 26.44 -3.97 0.24
N LEU A 410 26.23 -2.64 0.32
CA LEU A 410 26.29 -1.76 -0.85
C LEU A 410 27.65 -1.81 -1.55
N ARG A 411 28.76 -1.87 -0.79
CA ARG A 411 30.09 -1.96 -1.36
C ARG A 411 30.30 -3.18 -2.24
N ARG A 412 29.79 -4.34 -1.81
CA ARG A 412 29.84 -5.57 -2.60
C ARG A 412 28.94 -5.49 -3.84
N ALA A 413 27.84 -4.75 -3.77
CA ALA A 413 26.87 -4.65 -4.85
C ALA A 413 27.34 -3.75 -6.01
N TRP A 414 28.04 -2.64 -5.72
CA TRP A 414 28.50 -1.72 -6.77
C TRP A 414 29.86 -2.08 -7.40
N GLU A 415 30.53 -3.14 -6.92
CA GLU A 415 31.77 -3.63 -7.52
C GLU A 415 31.51 -4.23 -8.91
N SER A 416 32.12 -3.61 -9.93
CA SER A 416 31.94 -3.95 -11.35
C SER A 416 33.11 -4.77 -11.94
N SER A 417 34.12 -5.09 -11.14
CA SER A 417 35.46 -5.55 -11.55
C SER A 417 35.53 -6.87 -12.32
N GLN A 418 34.45 -7.67 -12.33
CA GLN A 418 34.41 -9.01 -12.97
C GLN A 418 33.35 -9.14 -14.08
N ARG A 419 32.81 -8.02 -14.60
CA ARG A 419 31.75 -8.04 -15.62
C ARG A 419 32.33 -7.95 -17.02
N VAL A 420 32.01 -8.93 -17.88
CA VAL A 420 32.60 -9.04 -19.22
C VAL A 420 31.52 -9.06 -20.30
N THR A 421 30.44 -9.80 -20.08
CA THR A 421 29.33 -9.95 -21.05
C THR A 421 28.22 -8.93 -20.84
N LYS A 422 27.33 -8.77 -21.83
CA LYS A 422 26.16 -7.88 -21.73
C LYS A 422 25.21 -8.34 -20.62
N GLU A 423 25.04 -9.65 -20.49
CA GLU A 423 24.23 -10.31 -19.46
C GLU A 423 24.79 -10.05 -18.06
N ASP A 424 26.12 -10.12 -17.90
CA ASP A 424 26.77 -9.81 -16.62
C ASP A 424 26.50 -8.36 -16.18
N TRP A 425 26.50 -7.41 -17.12
CA TRP A 425 26.20 -6.01 -16.84
C TRP A 425 24.73 -5.77 -16.50
N ALA A 426 23.81 -6.46 -17.20
CA ALA A 426 22.39 -6.39 -16.87
C ALA A 426 22.11 -6.97 -15.48
N GLU A 427 22.77 -8.08 -15.13
CA GLU A 427 22.65 -8.66 -13.78
C GLU A 427 23.30 -7.79 -12.70
N TRP A 428 24.46 -7.20 -12.98
CA TRP A 428 25.09 -6.23 -12.08
C TRP A 428 24.15 -5.06 -11.80
N MET A 429 23.55 -4.47 -12.84
CA MET A 429 22.62 -3.35 -12.70
C MET A 429 21.39 -3.73 -11.87
N ARG A 430 20.83 -4.93 -12.11
CA ARG A 430 19.70 -5.46 -11.35
C ARG A 430 20.05 -5.64 -9.87
N ASN A 431 21.16 -6.33 -9.58
CA ASN A 431 21.59 -6.59 -8.20
C ASN A 431 21.91 -5.29 -7.46
N PHE A 432 22.56 -4.34 -8.14
CA PHE A 432 22.87 -3.04 -7.57
C PHE A 432 21.59 -2.25 -7.24
N ALA A 433 20.62 -2.19 -8.16
CA ALA A 433 19.33 -1.55 -7.91
C ALA A 433 18.53 -2.20 -6.77
N VAL A 434 18.50 -3.53 -6.70
CA VAL A 434 17.81 -4.26 -5.63
C VAL A 434 18.46 -4.00 -4.27
N GLU A 435 19.79 -3.97 -4.19
CA GLU A 435 20.49 -3.69 -2.93
C GLU A 435 20.29 -2.23 -2.49
N LEU A 436 20.27 -1.28 -3.43
CA LEU A 436 19.91 0.12 -3.14
C LEU A 436 18.49 0.23 -2.56
N LEU A 437 17.52 -0.50 -3.11
CA LEU A 437 16.16 -0.51 -2.57
C LEU A 437 16.10 -1.13 -1.18
N ARG A 438 16.89 -2.18 -0.92
CA ARG A 438 16.95 -2.86 0.38
C ARG A 438 17.50 -1.95 1.48
N GLU A 439 18.57 -1.25 1.17
CA GLU A 439 19.29 -0.40 2.12
C GLU A 439 18.74 1.03 2.17
N SER A 440 17.74 1.37 1.35
CA SER A 440 17.16 2.70 1.30
C SER A 440 16.62 3.15 2.66
N PRO A 441 16.94 4.38 3.13
CA PRO A 441 16.36 4.92 4.36
C PRO A 441 14.85 5.15 4.23
N SER A 442 14.33 5.26 3.00
CA SER A 442 12.90 5.42 2.72
C SER A 442 12.17 4.07 2.82
N PRO A 443 11.20 3.92 3.73
CA PRO A 443 10.45 2.68 3.86
C PRO A 443 9.57 2.39 2.63
N ALA A 444 9.18 3.42 1.88
CA ALA A 444 8.38 3.26 0.66
C ALA A 444 9.17 2.54 -0.45
N LEU A 445 10.47 2.86 -0.58
CA LEU A 445 11.35 2.20 -1.56
C LEU A 445 11.72 0.78 -1.11
N ARG A 446 11.98 0.58 0.19
CA ARG A 446 12.22 -0.76 0.76
C ARG A 446 11.07 -1.73 0.52
N ALA A 447 9.84 -1.24 0.59
CA ALA A 447 8.65 -2.05 0.31
C ALA A 447 8.62 -2.60 -1.14
N CYS A 448 9.26 -1.94 -2.10
CA CYS A 448 9.33 -2.38 -3.49
C CYS A 448 10.41 -3.45 -3.75
N GLN A 449 11.31 -3.68 -2.80
CA GLN A 449 12.47 -4.57 -2.96
C GLN A 449 12.10 -6.02 -3.36
N PRO A 450 11.10 -6.69 -2.75
CA PRO A 450 10.75 -8.06 -3.12
C PRO A 450 10.23 -8.18 -4.57
N LEU A 451 9.51 -7.14 -5.03
CA LEU A 451 9.01 -7.11 -6.40
C LEU A 451 10.14 -6.80 -7.40
N ALA A 452 11.07 -5.92 -7.04
CA ALA A 452 12.23 -5.58 -7.87
C ALA A 452 13.17 -6.78 -8.09
N GLN A 453 13.24 -7.73 -7.14
CA GLN A 453 14.00 -8.98 -7.32
C GLN A 453 13.48 -9.83 -8.48
N VAL A 454 12.16 -9.88 -8.67
CA VAL A 454 11.49 -10.74 -9.65
C VAL A 454 11.22 -9.99 -10.96
N HIS A 455 11.15 -8.65 -10.92
CA HIS A 455 10.84 -7.80 -12.06
C HIS A 455 11.99 -6.81 -12.36
N PRO A 456 12.93 -7.17 -13.25
CA PRO A 456 14.15 -6.37 -13.50
C PRO A 456 13.89 -4.95 -14.03
N THR A 457 12.83 -4.78 -14.83
CA THR A 457 12.45 -3.45 -15.37
C THR A 457 12.02 -2.50 -14.25
N LEU A 458 11.29 -2.99 -13.25
CA LEU A 458 10.95 -2.20 -12.05
C LEU A 458 12.20 -1.82 -11.26
N ALA A 459 13.16 -2.73 -11.09
CA ALA A 459 14.42 -2.42 -10.43
C ALA A 459 15.17 -1.28 -11.13
N ARG A 460 15.20 -1.29 -12.48
CA ARG A 460 15.79 -0.23 -13.28
C ARG A 460 15.06 1.10 -13.13
N ASP A 461 13.73 1.10 -13.09
CA ASP A 461 12.96 2.33 -13.02
C ASP A 461 13.04 3.00 -11.63
N LEU A 462 13.17 2.19 -10.58
CA LEU A 462 13.37 2.69 -9.20
C LEU A 462 14.83 2.94 -8.85
N PHE A 463 15.77 2.60 -9.74
CA PHE A 463 17.21 2.72 -9.50
C PHE A 463 17.61 4.14 -9.11
N ALA A 464 17.18 5.15 -9.87
CA ALA A 464 17.58 6.53 -9.62
C ALA A 464 17.06 7.04 -8.26
N ALA A 465 15.81 6.72 -7.92
CA ALA A 465 15.22 7.05 -6.63
C ALA A 465 15.93 6.33 -5.47
N GLY A 466 16.24 5.04 -5.64
CA GLY A 466 17.02 4.25 -4.68
C GLY A 466 18.41 4.83 -4.46
N PHE A 467 19.11 5.17 -5.55
CA PHE A 467 20.44 5.76 -5.52
C PHE A 467 20.45 7.09 -4.75
N VAL A 468 19.58 8.03 -5.12
CA VAL A 468 19.51 9.35 -4.46
C VAL A 468 19.20 9.20 -2.97
N SER A 469 18.32 8.26 -2.61
CA SER A 469 17.98 8.00 -1.20
C SER A 469 19.15 7.47 -0.38
N CYS A 470 20.01 6.62 -0.96
CA CYS A 470 21.18 6.11 -0.26
C CYS A 470 22.34 7.10 -0.29
N TRP A 471 22.47 7.88 -1.38
CA TRP A 471 23.56 8.82 -1.60
C TRP A 471 23.65 9.89 -0.51
N SER A 472 22.51 10.38 -0.01
CA SER A 472 22.48 11.39 1.06
C SER A 472 23.06 10.90 2.39
N ASP A 473 22.99 9.59 2.64
CA ASP A 473 23.32 8.98 3.94
C ASP A 473 24.69 8.25 3.89
N LEU A 474 25.31 8.16 2.71
CA LEU A 474 26.63 7.56 2.49
C LEU A 474 27.77 8.48 2.95
N GLU A 475 28.80 7.90 3.57
CA GLU A 475 30.05 8.61 3.91
C GLU A 475 30.81 9.07 2.66
N SER A 476 31.52 10.21 2.75
CA SER A 476 32.26 10.80 1.64
C SER A 476 33.29 9.85 1.00
N GLY A 477 33.98 9.04 1.80
CA GLY A 477 34.94 8.06 1.28
C GLY A 477 34.29 6.93 0.47
N LEU A 478 33.04 6.58 0.77
CA LEU A 478 32.27 5.58 -0.01
C LEU A 478 31.65 6.20 -1.25
N GLN A 479 31.21 7.46 -1.16
CA GLN A 479 30.76 8.23 -2.33
C GLN A 479 31.84 8.30 -3.41
N GLU A 480 33.09 8.59 -3.03
CA GLU A 480 34.23 8.58 -3.98
C GLU A 480 34.47 7.20 -4.60
N GLN A 481 34.38 6.13 -3.82
CA GLN A 481 34.55 4.76 -4.33
C GLN A 481 33.44 4.37 -5.31
N LEU A 482 32.20 4.76 -5.00
CA LEU A 482 31.05 4.52 -5.86
C LEU A 482 31.16 5.32 -7.17
N VAL A 483 31.60 6.58 -7.12
CA VAL A 483 31.85 7.35 -8.35
C VAL A 483 32.92 6.68 -9.21
N ARG A 484 34.04 6.24 -8.62
CA ARG A 484 35.09 5.53 -9.36
C ARG A 484 34.60 4.23 -9.97
N SER A 485 33.71 3.48 -9.30
CA SER A 485 33.15 2.25 -9.88
C SER A 485 32.19 2.54 -11.04
N LEU A 486 31.42 3.63 -10.95
CA LEU A 486 30.56 4.11 -12.04
C LEU A 486 31.40 4.59 -13.25
N GLU A 487 32.49 5.34 -13.03
CA GLU A 487 33.41 5.74 -14.10
C GLU A 487 34.04 4.52 -14.80
N ALA A 488 34.49 3.53 -14.02
CA ALA A 488 35.03 2.29 -14.55
C ALA A 488 33.99 1.50 -15.37
N ALA A 489 32.72 1.51 -14.93
CA ALA A 489 31.62 0.89 -15.67
C ALA A 489 31.31 1.63 -16.99
N LEU A 490 31.22 2.96 -16.95
CA LEU A 490 30.97 3.81 -18.13
C LEU A 490 32.11 3.76 -19.16
N ALA A 491 33.33 3.51 -18.73
CA ALA A 491 34.49 3.34 -19.61
C ALA A 491 34.51 2.00 -20.36
N ASN A 492 33.76 0.98 -19.90
CA ASN A 492 33.81 -0.35 -20.48
C ASN A 492 32.97 -0.43 -21.77
N PRO A 493 33.53 -0.87 -22.91
CA PRO A 493 32.80 -0.94 -24.19
C PRO A 493 31.71 -2.03 -24.25
N THR A 494 31.68 -3.00 -23.32
CA THR A 494 30.69 -4.09 -23.33
C THR A 494 29.40 -3.76 -22.57
N ILE A 495 29.32 -2.56 -21.99
CA ILE A 495 28.13 -2.12 -21.24
C ILE A 495 26.90 -2.00 -22.17
N PRO A 496 25.74 -2.54 -21.78
CA PRO A 496 24.50 -2.39 -22.54
C PRO A 496 24.04 -0.92 -22.60
N PRO A 497 23.47 -0.47 -23.74
CA PRO A 497 22.97 0.90 -23.87
C PRO A 497 21.85 1.23 -22.86
N GLU A 498 21.09 0.24 -22.41
CA GLU A 498 20.04 0.40 -21.39
C GLU A 498 20.63 0.79 -20.03
N THR A 499 21.77 0.20 -19.66
CA THR A 499 22.50 0.53 -18.42
C THR A 499 23.12 1.91 -18.50
N VAL A 500 23.72 2.27 -19.65
CA VAL A 500 24.24 3.63 -19.87
C VAL A 500 23.12 4.65 -19.78
N THR A 501 21.98 4.39 -20.41
CA THR A 501 20.81 5.27 -20.34
C THR A 501 20.32 5.43 -18.90
N ALA A 502 20.25 4.36 -18.12
CA ALA A 502 19.87 4.42 -16.70
C ALA A 502 20.86 5.28 -15.87
N LEU A 503 22.17 5.17 -16.13
CA LEU A 503 23.19 5.99 -15.47
C LEU A 503 23.14 7.45 -15.92
N LEU A 504 22.86 7.73 -17.19
CA LEU A 504 22.66 9.10 -17.69
C LEU A 504 21.40 9.75 -17.09
N ASN A 505 20.33 8.98 -16.92
CA ASN A 505 19.11 9.44 -16.24
C ASN A 505 19.37 9.75 -14.77
N LEU A 506 20.20 8.95 -14.10
CA LEU A 506 20.65 9.22 -12.73
C LEU A 506 21.46 10.52 -12.66
N ALA A 507 22.42 10.71 -13.57
CA ALA A 507 23.26 11.91 -13.58
C ALA A 507 22.42 13.18 -13.74
N GLU A 508 21.46 13.19 -14.68
CA GLU A 508 20.52 14.30 -14.87
C GLU A 508 19.67 14.57 -13.62
N LEU A 509 19.13 13.52 -12.99
CA LEU A 509 18.36 13.66 -11.76
C LEU A 509 19.20 14.33 -10.65
N MET A 510 20.45 13.91 -10.50
CA MET A 510 21.37 14.46 -9.51
C MET A 510 21.83 15.89 -9.82
N GLU A 511 21.82 16.30 -11.08
CA GLU A 511 22.02 17.70 -11.47
C GLU A 511 20.85 18.58 -11.09
N HIS A 512 19.61 18.09 -11.22
CA HIS A 512 18.41 18.80 -10.79
C HIS A 512 18.31 18.97 -9.27
N ASP A 513 18.87 18.04 -8.49
CA ASP A 513 18.86 18.09 -7.02
C ASP A 513 20.04 18.86 -6.39
N ASP A 514 20.80 19.64 -7.17
CA ASP A 514 22.01 20.37 -6.76
C ASP A 514 23.13 19.47 -6.17
N LYS A 515 23.06 18.15 -6.39
CA LYS A 515 24.01 17.14 -5.89
C LYS A 515 24.78 16.50 -7.04
N ARG A 516 25.38 17.32 -7.90
CA ARG A 516 26.08 16.85 -9.11
C ARG A 516 27.11 15.77 -8.75
N LEU A 517 27.02 14.63 -9.42
CA LEU A 517 28.05 13.61 -9.30
C LEU A 517 29.36 14.16 -9.87
N PRO A 518 30.51 13.94 -9.20
CA PRO A 518 31.82 14.34 -9.72
C PRO A 518 32.28 13.38 -10.82
N LEU A 519 31.52 13.32 -11.92
CA LEU A 519 31.82 12.55 -13.13
C LEU A 519 32.30 13.50 -14.23
N ASP A 520 33.20 13.03 -15.10
CA ASP A 520 33.68 13.85 -16.22
C ASP A 520 32.56 14.12 -17.24
N THR A 521 32.18 15.40 -17.38
CA THR A 521 31.13 15.88 -18.29
C THR A 521 31.41 15.50 -19.74
N ARG A 522 32.69 15.37 -20.12
CA ARG A 522 33.08 15.00 -21.49
C ARG A 522 32.73 13.53 -21.79
N THR A 523 32.94 12.65 -20.81
CA THR A 523 32.59 11.22 -20.93
C THR A 523 31.08 11.04 -20.99
N LEU A 524 30.32 11.75 -20.14
CA LEU A 524 28.85 11.73 -20.15
C LEU A 524 28.29 12.22 -21.48
N GLY A 525 28.81 13.33 -22.03
CA GLY A 525 28.40 13.84 -23.33
C GLY A 525 28.66 12.85 -24.47
N ALA A 526 29.84 12.22 -24.51
CA ALA A 526 30.17 11.23 -25.54
C ALA A 526 29.33 9.94 -25.43
N LEU A 527 29.00 9.51 -24.21
CA LEU A 527 28.13 8.35 -23.99
C LEU A 527 26.67 8.65 -24.32
N ALA A 528 26.18 9.85 -23.99
CA ALA A 528 24.85 10.30 -24.38
C ALA A 528 24.69 10.36 -25.91
N GLU A 529 25.72 10.82 -26.62
CA GLU A 529 25.75 10.80 -28.09
C GLU A 529 25.69 9.37 -28.65
N LYS A 530 26.47 8.43 -28.10
CA LYS A 530 26.45 7.01 -28.49
C LYS A 530 25.10 6.33 -28.23
N CYS A 531 24.40 6.73 -27.17
CA CYS A 531 23.06 6.23 -26.84
C CYS A 531 21.94 6.95 -27.59
N HIS A 532 22.26 7.83 -28.56
CA HIS A 532 21.29 8.66 -29.30
C HIS A 532 20.41 9.57 -28.42
N ALA A 533 20.85 9.86 -27.18
CA ALA A 533 20.21 10.79 -26.28
C ALA A 533 20.68 12.23 -26.57
N PHE A 534 20.39 12.72 -27.78
CA PHE A 534 20.97 13.96 -28.32
C PHE A 534 20.66 15.21 -27.48
N ALA A 535 19.50 15.27 -26.81
CA ALA A 535 19.17 16.40 -25.92
C ALA A 535 20.10 16.47 -24.69
N LYS A 536 20.42 15.31 -24.09
CA LYS A 536 21.37 15.24 -22.96
C LYS A 536 22.80 15.46 -23.43
N ALA A 537 23.15 14.91 -24.59
CA ALA A 537 24.45 15.14 -25.22
C ALA A 537 24.69 16.62 -25.49
N LEU A 538 23.66 17.35 -25.96
CA LEU A 538 23.71 18.80 -26.16
C LEU A 538 24.03 19.52 -24.84
N HIS A 539 23.28 19.22 -23.77
CA HIS A 539 23.49 19.83 -22.45
C HIS A 539 24.94 19.67 -21.95
N TYR A 540 25.46 18.45 -21.92
CA TYR A 540 26.83 18.19 -21.47
C TYR A 540 27.88 18.84 -22.38
N LYS A 541 27.62 18.93 -23.69
CA LYS A 541 28.52 19.59 -24.64
C LYS A 541 28.47 21.11 -24.55
N GLU A 542 27.34 21.70 -24.21
CA GLU A 542 27.25 23.13 -23.91
C GLU A 542 28.00 23.48 -22.62
N LEU A 543 27.95 22.61 -21.61
CA LEU A 543 28.75 22.76 -20.39
C LEU A 543 30.26 22.62 -20.67
N GLU A 544 30.66 21.65 -21.52
CA GLU A 544 32.04 21.56 -22.01
C GLU A 544 32.45 22.80 -22.80
N PHE A 545 31.56 23.37 -23.60
CA PHE A 545 31.83 24.56 -24.41
C PHE A 545 32.18 25.79 -23.56
N GLN A 546 31.60 25.92 -22.35
CA GLN A 546 31.95 26.99 -21.42
C GLN A 546 33.41 26.90 -20.94
N THR A 547 33.96 25.69 -20.82
CA THR A 547 35.34 25.47 -20.34
C THR A 547 36.35 25.33 -21.47
N SER A 548 35.96 24.68 -22.56
CA SER A 548 36.82 24.33 -23.70
C SER A 548 36.06 24.45 -25.03
N PRO A 549 35.80 25.69 -25.50
CA PRO A 549 34.94 25.92 -26.65
C PRO A 549 35.49 25.31 -27.95
N GLN A 550 36.82 25.32 -28.14
CA GLN A 550 37.45 24.86 -29.39
C GLN A 550 37.21 23.37 -29.67
N THR A 551 37.19 22.51 -28.65
CA THR A 551 36.99 21.06 -28.82
C THR A 551 35.53 20.68 -28.96
N ALA A 552 34.60 21.51 -28.47
CA ALA A 552 33.17 21.21 -28.44
C ALA A 552 32.40 21.64 -29.70
N VAL A 553 32.89 22.63 -30.46
CA VAL A 553 32.21 23.22 -31.63
C VAL A 553 31.77 22.17 -32.66
N GLU A 554 32.68 21.29 -33.07
CA GLU A 554 32.37 20.30 -34.11
C GLU A 554 31.29 19.30 -33.66
N THR A 555 31.37 18.84 -32.41
CA THR A 555 30.35 17.96 -31.82
C THR A 555 29.01 18.68 -31.62
N LEU A 556 29.03 19.96 -31.22
CA LEU A 556 27.81 20.75 -31.06
C LEU A 556 27.07 20.97 -32.38
N ILE A 557 27.80 21.25 -33.46
CA ILE A 557 27.21 21.36 -34.81
C ILE A 557 26.55 20.03 -35.18
N HIS A 558 27.23 18.91 -34.95
CA HIS A 558 26.69 17.58 -35.23
C HIS A 558 25.40 17.29 -34.43
N ILE A 559 25.41 17.51 -33.12
CA ILE A 559 24.27 17.24 -32.23
C ILE A 559 23.07 18.14 -32.59
N ASN A 560 23.29 19.42 -32.86
CA ASN A 560 22.22 20.35 -33.25
C ASN A 560 21.55 19.93 -34.58
N ASN A 561 22.32 19.41 -35.53
CA ASN A 561 21.76 18.87 -36.77
C ASN A 561 20.91 17.61 -36.52
N GLN A 562 21.35 16.70 -35.63
CA GLN A 562 20.57 15.52 -35.23
C GLN A 562 19.27 15.90 -34.51
N LEU A 563 19.28 16.98 -33.72
CA LEU A 563 18.08 17.55 -33.08
C LEU A 563 17.18 18.34 -34.05
N ARG A 564 17.51 18.38 -35.35
CA ARG A 564 16.80 19.16 -36.37
C ARG A 564 16.76 20.66 -36.07
N GLN A 565 17.82 21.19 -35.47
CA GLN A 565 18.01 22.62 -35.18
C GLN A 565 19.18 23.20 -36.00
N PRO A 566 19.05 23.30 -37.34
CA PRO A 566 20.14 23.77 -38.20
C PRO A 566 20.50 25.24 -37.95
N GLU A 567 19.53 26.08 -37.54
CA GLU A 567 19.77 27.49 -37.21
C GLU A 567 20.70 27.65 -36.00
N ALA A 568 20.52 26.83 -34.96
CA ALA A 568 21.39 26.80 -33.79
C ALA A 568 22.81 26.36 -34.19
N ALA A 569 22.92 25.35 -35.06
CA ALA A 569 24.20 24.88 -35.58
C ALA A 569 24.95 25.97 -36.38
N VAL A 570 24.23 26.77 -37.19
CA VAL A 570 24.79 27.95 -37.88
C VAL A 570 25.23 29.02 -36.88
N GLY A 571 24.47 29.23 -35.79
CA GLY A 571 24.84 30.13 -34.70
C GLY A 571 26.17 29.74 -34.06
N VAL A 572 26.36 28.46 -33.75
CA VAL A 572 27.63 27.91 -33.19
C VAL A 572 28.79 28.13 -34.17
N LEU A 573 28.59 27.87 -35.47
CA LEU A 573 29.63 28.11 -36.49
C LEU A 573 30.00 29.59 -36.61
N THR A 574 29.00 30.47 -36.59
CA THR A 574 29.21 31.93 -36.64
C THR A 574 29.98 32.42 -35.41
N TYR A 575 29.68 31.85 -34.24
CA TYR A 575 30.42 32.14 -33.01
C TYR A 575 31.87 31.68 -33.12
N ALA A 576 32.13 30.46 -33.61
CA ALA A 576 33.47 29.93 -33.78
C ALA A 576 34.32 30.77 -34.74
N GLN A 577 33.73 31.29 -35.82
CA GLN A 577 34.40 32.17 -36.78
C GLN A 577 34.74 33.55 -36.17
N LYS A 578 33.81 34.14 -35.41
CA LYS A 578 33.96 35.50 -34.87
C LYS A 578 34.81 35.56 -33.60
N HIS A 579 34.66 34.60 -32.69
CA HIS A 579 35.23 34.67 -31.34
C HIS A 579 36.39 33.70 -31.10
N LEU A 580 36.46 32.58 -31.82
CA LEU A 580 37.52 31.57 -31.64
C LEU A 580 38.57 31.61 -32.77
N HIS A 581 38.34 32.41 -33.82
CA HIS A 581 39.19 32.51 -35.01
C HIS A 581 39.59 31.13 -35.58
N MET A 582 38.69 30.15 -35.49
CA MET A 582 38.96 28.79 -35.97
C MET A 582 38.91 28.75 -37.50
N GLU A 583 39.86 28.03 -38.10
CA GLU A 583 39.80 27.71 -39.53
C GLU A 583 38.58 26.83 -39.80
N LEU A 584 37.73 27.28 -40.72
CA LEU A 584 36.51 26.59 -41.10
C LEU A 584 36.86 25.32 -41.86
N LYS A 585 36.52 24.16 -41.29
CA LYS A 585 36.63 22.88 -41.99
C LYS A 585 35.53 22.76 -43.05
N GLU A 586 35.88 22.27 -44.24
CA GLU A 586 34.93 22.18 -45.36
C GLU A 586 33.74 21.27 -45.02
N GLY A 587 33.98 20.20 -44.28
CA GLY A 587 32.95 19.27 -43.81
C GLY A 587 31.95 19.87 -42.81
N TRP A 588 32.17 21.09 -42.29
CA TRP A 588 31.17 21.76 -41.44
C TRP A 588 30.03 22.35 -42.27
N TYR A 589 30.32 22.89 -43.45
CA TYR A 589 29.30 23.39 -44.38
C TYR A 589 28.44 22.27 -44.95
N GLU A 590 29.06 21.12 -45.20
CA GLU A 590 28.36 19.89 -45.60
C GLU A 590 27.39 19.40 -44.51
N LYS A 591 27.87 19.32 -43.26
CA LYS A 591 27.03 18.94 -42.11
C LYS A 591 25.85 19.90 -41.91
N LEU A 592 25.97 21.17 -42.30
CA LEU A 592 24.94 22.21 -42.18
C LEU A 592 23.99 22.31 -43.39
N CYS A 593 24.12 21.41 -44.38
CA CYS A 593 23.37 21.46 -45.64
C CYS A 593 23.55 22.78 -46.45
N ARG A 594 24.66 23.49 -46.26
CA ARG A 594 25.02 24.70 -47.03
C ARG A 594 25.91 24.32 -48.21
N TRP A 595 25.29 23.67 -49.20
CA TRP A 595 26.00 23.05 -50.32
C TRP A 595 26.82 24.03 -51.16
N ASP A 596 26.33 25.24 -51.36
CA ASP A 596 27.03 26.27 -52.16
C ASP A 596 28.34 26.71 -51.47
N GLU A 597 28.29 26.95 -50.16
CA GLU A 597 29.46 27.34 -49.37
C GLU A 597 30.43 26.18 -49.14
N ALA A 598 29.90 24.96 -49.03
CA ALA A 598 30.71 23.76 -49.01
C ALA A 598 31.48 23.59 -50.33
N LEU A 599 30.82 23.80 -51.46
CA LEU A 599 31.43 23.71 -52.79
C LEU A 599 32.57 24.72 -52.94
N GLU A 600 32.33 26.00 -52.62
CA GLU A 600 33.36 27.03 -52.67
C GLU A 600 34.56 26.73 -51.75
N ALA A 601 34.30 26.15 -50.57
CA ALA A 601 35.34 25.77 -49.62
C ALA A 601 36.19 24.59 -50.15
N TYR A 602 35.55 23.57 -50.72
CA TYR A 602 36.24 22.44 -51.33
C TYR A 602 37.03 22.85 -52.59
N GLU A 603 36.48 23.73 -53.43
CA GLU A 603 37.19 24.27 -54.60
C GLU A 603 38.46 25.04 -54.21
N ARG A 604 38.38 25.89 -53.17
CA ARG A 604 39.55 26.58 -52.60
C ARG A 604 40.61 25.60 -52.09
N LYS A 605 40.19 24.52 -51.42
CA LYS A 605 41.12 23.47 -50.94
C LYS A 605 41.81 22.74 -52.09
N ILE A 606 41.06 22.35 -53.11
CA ILE A 606 41.59 21.67 -54.30
C ILE A 606 42.60 22.56 -55.02
N GLN A 607 42.29 23.85 -55.16
CA GLN A 607 43.18 24.82 -55.77
C GLN A 607 44.50 24.96 -54.97
N LYS A 608 44.40 25.06 -53.64
CA LYS A 608 45.58 25.13 -52.76
C LYS A 608 46.45 23.87 -52.82
N CYS A 609 45.85 22.68 -52.82
CA CYS A 609 46.58 21.42 -52.99
C CYS A 609 47.24 21.30 -54.37
N ARG A 610 46.59 21.83 -55.43
CA ARG A 610 47.20 21.86 -56.78
C ARG A 610 48.42 22.77 -56.82
N GLU A 611 48.37 23.91 -56.13
CA GLU A 611 49.48 24.84 -56.02
C GLU A 611 50.65 24.26 -55.21
N GLU A 612 50.35 23.54 -54.11
CA GLU A 612 51.36 22.84 -53.30
C GLU A 612 52.02 21.65 -54.02
N MET A 613 51.31 20.97 -54.93
CA MET A 613 51.90 19.91 -55.77
C MET A 613 52.69 20.43 -56.98
N ALA A 614 52.46 21.69 -57.36
CA ALA A 614 53.15 22.34 -58.48
C ALA A 614 54.45 23.07 -58.05
N ALA A 615 54.60 23.35 -56.74
CA ALA A 615 55.81 23.83 -56.10
C ALA A 615 56.72 22.66 -55.68
#